data_AF-A0A7C8ITX8-F1
#
_entry.id   AF-A0A7C8ITX8-F1
#
_cell.length_a   1.000
_cell.length_b   1.000
_cell.length_c   1.000
_cell.angle_alpha   90.00
_cell.angle_beta   90.00
_cell.angle_gamma   90.00
#
_symmetry.space_group_name_H-M   'P 1'
#
loop_
_entity.id
_entity.type
_entity.pdbx_description
1 polymer ?
#
loop_
_entity_poly.entity_id
_entity_poly.type
_entity_poly.pdbx_seq_one_letter_code
_entity_poly.pdbx_strand_id
1 'polypeptide(L)'
;MRFLPVVAAALAAAQGAFAVDIQKSIIMSFPQGTPDDVVNRAMDEIRKAGGTITHEYKLLKGFAAKAPQKIIETVTTWSTEYHAVIEEDQVVEISSPATN
;
A
#
# COMPACT_ATOMS: atom_id res chain seq x y z
N MET A 1 -45.18 0.20 -24.11
CA MET A 1 -44.04 -0.69 -23.76
C MET A 1 -42.74 -0.15 -24.37
N ARG A 2 -42.16 0.93 -23.81
CA ARG A 2 -40.90 1.49 -24.33
C ARG A 2 -40.00 2.06 -23.23
N PHE A 3 -40.03 1.44 -22.05
CA PHE A 3 -39.20 1.84 -20.90
C PHE A 3 -38.03 0.86 -20.67
N LEU A 4 -38.10 -0.36 -21.23
CA LEU A 4 -37.08 -1.39 -21.12
C LEU A 4 -35.73 -1.07 -21.82
N PRO A 5 -35.65 -0.39 -22.99
CA PRO A 5 -34.34 -0.17 -23.62
C PRO A 5 -33.53 0.96 -22.96
N VAL A 6 -34.18 1.84 -22.18
CA VAL A 6 -33.52 2.97 -21.51
C VAL A 6 -32.73 2.50 -20.29
N VAL A 7 -33.25 1.49 -19.56
CA VAL A 7 -32.57 0.91 -18.39
C VAL A 7 -31.32 0.13 -18.81
N ALA A 8 -31.36 -0.58 -19.94
CA ALA A 8 -30.21 -1.31 -20.46
C ALA A 8 -29.05 -0.39 -20.92
N ALA A 9 -29.38 0.77 -21.51
CA ALA A 9 -28.38 1.75 -21.92
C ALA A 9 -27.71 2.46 -20.72
N ALA A 10 -28.45 2.71 -19.65
CA ALA A 10 -27.92 3.34 -18.44
C ALA A 10 -26.92 2.44 -17.68
N LEU A 11 -27.10 1.11 -17.70
CA LEU A 11 -26.17 0.17 -17.06
C LEU A 11 -24.87 -0.01 -17.85
N ALA A 12 -24.91 0.11 -19.18
CA ALA A 12 -23.71 0.03 -20.03
C ALA A 12 -22.74 1.22 -19.85
N ALA A 13 -23.25 2.39 -19.45
CA ALA A 13 -22.46 3.60 -19.20
C ALA A 13 -21.74 3.62 -17.84
N ALA A 14 -22.06 2.69 -16.92
CA ALA A 14 -21.53 2.68 -15.56
C ALA A 14 -20.20 1.93 -15.41
N GLN A 15 -19.65 1.33 -16.47
CA GLN A 15 -18.47 0.45 -16.38
C GLN A 15 -17.13 1.19 -16.24
N GLY A 16 -17.12 2.53 -16.27
CA GLY A 16 -15.89 3.32 -16.39
C GLY A 16 -15.23 3.83 -15.10
N ALA A 17 -15.80 3.60 -13.91
CA ALA A 17 -15.40 4.37 -12.72
C ALA A 17 -14.81 3.56 -11.54
N PHE A 18 -14.69 2.24 -11.64
CA PHE A 18 -14.00 1.47 -10.59
C PHE A 18 -12.54 1.28 -10.99
N ALA A 19 -11.73 2.33 -10.82
CA ALA A 19 -10.30 2.16 -10.71
C ALA A 19 -10.06 1.33 -9.44
N VAL A 20 -9.80 0.04 -9.59
CA VAL A 20 -9.30 -0.80 -8.50
C VAL A 20 -7.94 -0.21 -8.14
N ASP A 21 -7.86 0.47 -7.01
CA ASP A 21 -6.61 1.05 -6.54
C ASP A 21 -5.65 -0.11 -6.25
N ILE A 22 -4.57 -0.22 -7.04
CA ILE A 22 -3.59 -1.30 -6.91
C ILE A 22 -2.89 -1.09 -5.57
N GLN A 23 -3.25 -1.91 -4.59
CA GLN A 23 -2.57 -1.93 -3.30
C GLN A 23 -1.30 -2.78 -3.40
N LYS A 24 -0.20 -2.25 -2.88
CA LYS A 24 1.07 -2.96 -2.74
C LYS A 24 1.33 -3.25 -1.27
N SER A 25 1.92 -4.40 -0.99
CA SER A 25 2.47 -4.71 0.34
C SER A 25 3.86 -4.10 0.42
N ILE A 26 4.10 -3.30 1.45
CA ILE A 26 5.36 -2.60 1.66
C ILE A 26 5.87 -2.79 3.08
N ILE A 27 7.18 -2.67 3.23
CA ILE A 27 7.88 -2.49 4.49
C ILE A 27 8.48 -1.09 4.48
N MET A 28 8.17 -0.30 5.50
CA MET A 28 8.80 0.98 5.74
C MET A 28 9.69 0.88 6.98
N SER A 29 10.98 1.18 6.82
CA SER A 29 11.95 1.18 7.90
C SER A 29 12.59 2.55 8.06
N PHE A 30 12.95 2.89 9.30
CA PHE A 30 13.52 4.17 9.69
C PHE A 30 14.87 3.97 10.38
N PRO A 31 15.77 4.97 10.32
CA PRO A 31 17.03 4.93 11.06
C PRO A 31 16.82 4.76 12.57
N GLN A 32 17.83 4.18 13.23
CA GLN A 32 17.84 4.07 14.68
C GLN A 32 17.83 5.47 15.32
N GLY A 33 17.00 5.66 16.34
CA GLY A 33 16.83 6.95 17.01
C GLY A 33 15.74 7.85 16.42
N THR A 34 15.05 7.39 15.36
CA THR A 34 13.85 8.08 14.86
C THR A 34 12.79 8.18 15.96
N PRO A 35 12.30 9.39 16.29
CA PRO A 35 11.25 9.59 17.27
C PRO A 35 9.95 8.86 16.94
N ASP A 36 9.22 8.41 17.97
CA ASP A 36 8.00 7.63 17.79
C ASP A 36 6.88 8.44 17.11
N ASP A 37 6.83 9.75 17.33
CA ASP A 37 5.85 10.63 16.69
C ASP A 37 6.01 10.69 15.17
N VAL A 38 7.25 10.57 14.66
CA VAL A 38 7.53 10.49 13.22
C VAL A 38 7.00 9.18 12.63
N VAL A 39 7.29 8.06 13.29
CA VAL A 39 6.80 6.73 12.84
C VAL A 39 5.28 6.67 12.90
N ASN A 40 4.68 7.18 13.97
CA ASN A 40 3.23 7.24 14.14
C ASN A 40 2.57 8.12 13.08
N ARG A 41 3.16 9.29 12.77
CA ARG A 41 2.67 10.16 11.70
C ARG A 41 2.70 9.47 10.35
N ALA A 42 3.77 8.76 10.02
CA ALA A 42 3.87 8.01 8.78
C ALA A 42 2.78 6.92 8.67
N MET A 43 2.52 6.19 9.76
CA MET A 43 1.42 5.22 9.80
C MET A 43 0.06 5.87 9.61
N ASP A 44 -0.18 7.03 10.23
CA ASP A 44 -1.44 7.75 10.12
C ASP A 44 -1.68 8.28 8.70
N GLU A 45 -0.65 8.77 8.03
CA GLU A 45 -0.78 9.18 6.64
C GLU A 45 -1.07 7.99 5.70
N ILE A 46 -0.46 6.81 5.94
CA ILE A 46 -0.81 5.58 5.22
C ILE A 46 -2.28 5.19 5.45
N ARG A 47 -2.79 5.33 6.68
CA ARG A 47 -4.21 5.09 6.98
C ARG A 47 -5.13 6.10 6.29
N LYS A 48 -4.79 7.39 6.31
CA LYS A 48 -5.55 8.46 5.62
C LYS A 48 -5.61 8.24 4.11
N ALA A 49 -4.54 7.70 3.54
CA ALA A 49 -4.44 7.28 2.16
C ALA A 49 -5.30 6.07 1.79
N GLY A 50 -6.02 5.46 2.73
CA GLY A 50 -6.79 4.23 2.50
C GLY A 50 -5.95 2.95 2.57
N GLY A 51 -4.70 3.05 3.04
CA GLY A 51 -3.85 1.92 3.35
C GLY A 51 -4.16 1.31 4.72
N THR A 52 -3.58 0.14 4.99
CA THR A 52 -3.75 -0.60 6.25
C THR A 52 -2.39 -1.04 6.77
N ILE A 53 -2.11 -0.78 8.04
CA ILE A 53 -0.90 -1.29 8.71
C ILE A 53 -1.11 -2.78 9.02
N THR A 54 -0.24 -3.64 8.50
CA THR A 54 -0.32 -5.10 8.67
C THR A 54 0.52 -5.58 9.84
N HIS A 55 1.62 -4.89 10.14
CA HIS A 55 2.50 -5.23 11.24
C HIS A 55 3.30 -4.03 11.72
N GLU A 56 3.51 -3.90 13.03
CA GLU A 56 4.40 -2.91 13.62
C GLU A 56 5.60 -3.63 14.24
N TYR A 57 6.81 -3.24 13.85
CA TYR A 57 8.01 -3.91 14.35
C TYR A 57 8.43 -3.34 15.70
N LYS A 58 8.68 -4.22 16.67
CA LYS A 58 9.20 -3.81 17.99
C LYS A 58 10.72 -3.70 18.04
N LEU A 59 11.41 -4.47 17.19
CA LEU A 59 12.88 -4.60 17.23
C LEU A 59 13.59 -3.52 16.39
N LEU A 60 12.94 -3.03 15.34
CA LEU A 60 13.41 -1.97 14.46
C LEU A 60 12.33 -0.90 14.33
N LYS A 61 12.72 0.35 14.07
CA LYS A 61 11.76 1.43 13.82
C LYS A 61 11.19 1.23 12.42
N GLY A 62 9.95 0.77 12.34
CA GLY A 62 9.30 0.52 11.07
C GLY A 62 7.99 -0.22 11.21
N PHE A 63 7.31 -0.38 10.09
CA PHE A 63 6.06 -1.11 9.98
C PHE A 63 5.87 -1.70 8.59
N ALA A 64 5.07 -2.74 8.48
CA ALA A 64 4.55 -3.26 7.22
C ALA A 64 3.13 -2.73 6.98
N ALA A 65 2.80 -2.45 5.73
CA ALA A 65 1.49 -1.95 5.35
C ALA A 65 1.08 -2.41 3.96
N LYS A 66 -0.24 -2.41 3.71
CA LYS A 66 -0.80 -2.40 2.36
C LYS A 66 -1.24 -0.99 2.03
N ALA A 67 -0.72 -0.40 0.97
CA ALA A 67 -1.04 0.97 0.59
C ALA A 67 -1.26 1.09 -0.93
N PRO A 68 -2.09 2.04 -1.38
CA PRO A 68 -2.20 2.40 -2.79
C PRO A 68 -0.85 2.73 -3.41
N GLN A 69 -0.58 2.23 -4.62
CA GLN A 69 0.68 2.49 -5.33
C GLN A 69 0.96 4.00 -5.49
N LYS A 70 -0.06 4.79 -5.81
CA LYS A 70 0.04 6.25 -5.97
C LYS A 70 0.57 6.94 -4.70
N ILE A 71 0.24 6.39 -3.54
CA ILE A 71 0.67 6.94 -2.25
C ILE A 71 2.11 6.53 -2.00
N ILE A 72 2.51 5.30 -2.30
CA ILE A 72 3.91 4.86 -2.18
C ILE A 72 4.84 5.77 -2.98
N GLU A 73 4.48 6.11 -4.22
CA GLU A 73 5.23 7.03 -5.07
C GLU A 73 5.34 8.44 -4.45
N THR A 74 4.29 8.90 -3.76
CA THR A 74 4.28 10.20 -3.06
C THR A 74 5.09 10.14 -1.76
N VAL A 75 5.05 9.03 -1.06
CA VAL A 75 5.75 8.74 0.20
C VAL A 75 7.25 8.56 -0.02
N THR A 76 7.71 8.20 -1.23
CA THR A 76 9.12 8.25 -1.60
C THR A 76 9.73 9.65 -1.38
N THR A 77 8.92 10.71 -1.47
CA THR A 77 9.36 12.07 -1.13
C THR A 77 9.67 12.22 0.37
N TRP A 78 9.01 11.45 1.24
CA TRP A 78 9.23 11.42 2.70
C TRP A 78 10.47 10.61 3.09
N SER A 79 10.92 9.69 2.23
CA SER A 79 12.25 9.07 2.36
C SER A 79 13.33 10.14 2.47
N THR A 80 13.17 11.27 1.77
CA THR A 80 14.10 12.40 1.85
C THR A 80 14.05 13.18 3.17
N GLU A 81 12.86 13.29 3.80
CA GLU A 81 12.68 14.05 5.04
C GLU A 81 13.09 13.25 6.27
N TYR A 82 12.74 11.96 6.29
CA TYR A 82 12.91 11.09 7.46
C TYR A 82 13.95 9.98 7.27
N HIS A 83 14.64 9.95 6.11
CA HIS A 83 15.60 8.91 5.73
C HIS A 83 14.99 7.49 5.81
N ALA A 84 13.67 7.40 5.60
CA ALA A 84 12.94 6.13 5.64
C ALA A 84 13.20 5.33 4.36
N VAL A 85 13.40 4.03 4.48
CA VAL A 85 13.54 3.11 3.34
C VAL A 85 12.22 2.39 3.14
N ILE A 86 11.73 2.38 1.90
CA ILE A 86 10.48 1.73 1.51
C ILE A 86 10.84 0.59 0.56
N GLU A 87 10.42 -0.61 0.91
CA GLU A 87 10.65 -1.82 0.13
C GLU A 87 9.31 -2.50 -0.17
N GLU A 88 9.17 -3.06 -1.37
CA GLU A 88 8.02 -3.94 -1.67
C GLU A 88 8.22 -5.26 -0.92
N ASP A 89 7.20 -5.69 -0.20
CA ASP A 89 7.21 -6.93 0.56
C ASP A 89 7.06 -8.12 -0.40
N GLN A 90 8.04 -9.03 -0.39
CA GLN A 90 8.13 -10.14 -1.32
C GLN A 90 7.95 -11.49 -0.64
N VAL A 91 7.34 -12.43 -1.35
CA VAL A 91 7.21 -13.82 -0.91
C VAL A 91 8.55 -14.54 -1.11
N VAL A 92 9.02 -15.21 -0.06
CA VAL A 92 10.19 -16.08 -0.11
C VAL A 92 9.73 -17.53 -0.16
N GLU A 93 10.21 -18.29 -1.14
CA GLU A 93 9.89 -19.70 -1.34
C GLU A 93 11.08 -20.60 -1.00
N ILE A 94 10.82 -21.83 -0.55
CA ILE A 94 11.85 -22.82 -0.27
C ILE A 94 12.27 -23.46 -1.60
N SER A 95 13.52 -23.25 -2.00
CA SER A 95 14.09 -23.99 -3.13
C SER A 95 14.34 -25.45 -2.74
N SER A 96 13.59 -26.39 -3.30
CA SER A 96 13.91 -27.81 -3.17
C SER A 96 15.02 -28.17 -4.17
N PRO A 97 16.16 -28.75 -3.75
CA PRO A 97 17.18 -29.17 -4.69
C PRO A 97 16.65 -30.34 -5.54
N ALA A 98 16.81 -30.24 -6.86
CA ALA A 98 16.48 -31.33 -7.78
C ALA A 98 17.38 -32.54 -7.45
N THR A 99 16.79 -33.60 -6.92
CA THR A 99 17.45 -34.91 -6.83
C THR A 99 17.59 -35.46 -8.25
N ASN A 100 18.82 -35.47 -8.77
CA ASN A 100 19.19 -36.24 -9.97
C ASN A 100 19.30 -37.72 -9.63
#